data_AF-A0A316DG14-F1
#
_entry.id   AF-A0A316DG14-F1
#
_cell.length_a   1.000
_cell.length_b   1.000
_cell.length_c   1.000
_cell.angle_alpha   90.00
_cell.angle_beta   90.00
_cell.angle_gamma   90.00
#
_symmetry.space_group_name_H-M   'P 1'
#
loop_
_entity.id
_entity.type
_entity.pdbx_description
1 polymer ?
#
loop_
_entity_poly.entity_id
_entity_poly.type
_entity_poly.pdbx_seq_one_letter_code
_entity_poly.pdbx_strand_id
1 'polypeptide(L)'
;MAKINFLEIKLEIDRIVDKANWGNANDSFNWKTYTEELDNDAWMGINFITEEITELSFRADLREPNLVFLNRILELANKNEMMLMDIKGNVFKPELKEVGEFIKISNCYRFLEKPKKFIDDLLSERGQ
;
A
#
# COMPACT_ATOMS: atom_id res chain seq x y z
N MET A 1 -19.70 12.14 10.29
CA MET A 1 -18.31 11.87 9.88
C MET A 1 -17.91 12.96 8.90
N ALA A 2 -16.77 13.61 9.10
CA ALA A 2 -16.25 14.57 8.13
C ALA A 2 -15.84 13.82 6.85
N LYS A 3 -16.15 14.37 5.67
CA LYS A 3 -15.72 13.81 4.39
C LYS A 3 -14.22 14.02 4.25
N ILE A 4 -13.47 12.96 3.98
CA ILE A 4 -12.02 13.05 3.73
C ILE A 4 -11.81 13.83 2.42
N ASN A 5 -11.00 14.89 2.49
CA ASN A 5 -10.68 15.71 1.33
C ASN A 5 -9.52 15.09 0.54
N PHE A 6 -9.78 14.64 -0.69
CA PHE A 6 -8.75 13.99 -1.51
C PHE A 6 -7.55 14.92 -1.78
N LEU A 7 -7.76 16.23 -1.89
CA LEU A 7 -6.66 17.18 -2.13
C LEU A 7 -5.70 17.25 -0.95
N GLU A 8 -6.23 17.16 0.27
CA GLU A 8 -5.40 17.13 1.48
C GLU A 8 -4.58 15.84 1.56
N ILE A 9 -5.23 14.68 1.33
CA ILE A 9 -4.54 13.38 1.26
C ILE A 9 -3.46 13.39 0.18
N LYS A 10 -3.79 13.90 -1.01
CA LYS A 10 -2.86 14.02 -2.13
C LYS A 10 -1.64 14.88 -1.76
N LEU A 11 -1.85 16.02 -1.10
CA LEU A 11 -0.75 16.91 -0.67
C LEU A 11 0.09 16.30 0.43
N GLU A 12 -0.47 15.44 1.28
CA GLU A 12 0.30 14.68 2.26
C GLU A 12 1.15 13.61 1.59
N ILE A 13 0.60 12.85 0.62
CA ILE A 13 1.39 11.85 -0.14
C ILE A 13 2.47 12.53 -1.00
N ASP A 14 2.19 13.70 -1.59
CA ASP A 14 3.19 14.53 -2.31
C ASP A 14 4.42 14.88 -1.43
N ARG A 15 4.33 14.80 -0.09
CA ARG A 15 5.45 15.01 0.85
C ARG A 15 6.16 13.72 1.26
N ILE A 16 5.54 12.56 1.00
CA ILE A 16 6.05 11.24 1.38
C ILE A 16 6.85 10.63 0.24
N VAL A 17 6.36 10.77 -0.99
CA VAL A 17 6.93 10.16 -2.20
C VAL A 17 6.71 11.07 -3.40
N ASP A 18 7.65 11.05 -4.35
CA ASP A 18 7.56 11.87 -5.56
C ASP A 18 6.41 11.44 -6.46
N LYS A 19 5.85 12.39 -7.21
CA LYS A 19 4.86 12.09 -8.25
C LYS A 19 5.47 11.23 -9.34
N ALA A 20 4.73 10.22 -9.77
CA ALA A 20 5.12 9.42 -10.91
C ALA A 20 5.09 10.26 -12.20
N ASN A 21 6.01 9.99 -13.12
CA ASN A 21 6.02 10.56 -14.47
C ASN A 21 5.06 9.84 -15.44
N TRP A 22 4.18 8.97 -14.93
CA TRP A 22 3.19 8.20 -15.69
C TRP A 22 1.86 8.10 -14.91
N GLY A 23 0.79 7.70 -15.60
CA GLY A 23 -0.51 7.35 -14.99
C GLY A 23 -1.33 8.50 -14.41
N ASN A 24 -0.76 9.69 -14.24
CA ASN A 24 -1.46 10.84 -13.68
C ASN A 24 -2.48 11.43 -14.66
N ALA A 25 -3.74 11.52 -14.21
CA ALA A 25 -4.88 12.05 -14.94
C ALA A 25 -5.74 12.92 -14.00
N ASN A 26 -6.88 13.43 -14.49
CA ASN A 26 -7.76 14.28 -13.68
C ASN A 26 -8.41 13.52 -12.50
N ASP A 27 -8.53 12.20 -12.62
CA ASP A 27 -9.19 11.29 -11.69
C ASP A 27 -8.22 10.26 -11.08
N SER A 28 -6.92 10.36 -11.38
CA SER A 28 -5.92 9.38 -10.98
C SER A 28 -4.58 10.04 -10.63
N PHE A 29 -4.07 9.74 -9.44
CA PHE A 29 -2.81 10.27 -8.92
C PHE A 29 -1.86 9.11 -8.62
N ASN A 30 -0.64 9.20 -9.14
CA ASN A 30 0.36 8.15 -9.05
C ASN A 30 1.64 8.74 -8.45
N TRP A 31 2.25 8.00 -7.53
CA TRP A 31 3.52 8.35 -6.89
C TRP A 31 4.50 7.18 -6.98
N LYS A 32 5.79 7.49 -7.14
CA LYS A 32 6.83 6.49 -7.35
C LYS A 32 8.18 6.97 -6.85
N THR A 33 8.89 6.08 -6.14
CA THR A 33 10.33 6.25 -5.89
C THR A 33 11.14 5.77 -7.10
N TYR A 34 12.02 6.63 -7.63
CA TYR A 34 12.81 6.38 -8.85
C TYR A 34 14.28 5.98 -8.58
N THR A 35 14.52 5.29 -7.49
CA THR A 35 15.86 4.76 -7.15
C THR A 35 16.00 3.31 -7.61
N GLU A 36 17.21 2.84 -7.87
CA GLU A 36 17.47 1.43 -8.18
C GLU A 36 17.28 0.51 -6.96
N GLU A 37 17.40 1.05 -5.75
CA GLU A 37 17.41 0.27 -4.51
C GLU A 37 16.01 0.11 -3.89
N LEU A 38 15.18 1.16 -3.96
CA LEU A 38 13.87 1.22 -3.33
C LEU A 38 12.74 1.27 -4.35
N ASP A 39 11.68 0.50 -4.09
CA ASP A 39 10.52 0.35 -4.97
C ASP A 39 9.20 0.73 -4.29
N ASN A 40 9.15 1.87 -3.60
CA ASN A 40 7.91 2.41 -3.04
C ASN A 40 7.04 3.06 -4.14
N ASP A 41 5.73 2.87 -4.04
CA ASP A 41 4.72 3.58 -4.84
C ASP A 41 3.39 3.73 -4.11
N ALA A 42 2.58 4.68 -4.58
CA ALA A 42 1.22 4.87 -4.16
C ALA A 42 0.34 5.26 -5.35
N TRP A 43 -0.95 4.95 -5.23
CA TRP A 43 -1.97 5.30 -6.20
C TRP A 43 -3.25 5.75 -5.51
N MET A 44 -3.88 6.79 -6.03
CA MET A 44 -5.19 7.25 -5.59
C MET A 44 -6.09 7.49 -6.78
N GLY A 45 -7.25 6.85 -6.78
CA GLY A 45 -8.35 7.11 -7.69
C GLY A 45 -9.39 8.00 -7.03
N ILE A 46 -9.99 8.90 -7.81
CA ILE A 46 -11.12 9.72 -7.36
C ILE A 46 -12.28 9.66 -8.37
N ASN A 47 -13.50 9.89 -7.88
CA ASN A 47 -14.60 10.27 -8.74
C ASN A 47 -14.48 11.76 -9.04
N PHE A 48 -14.20 12.13 -10.30
CA PHE A 48 -13.99 13.53 -10.69
C PHE A 48 -15.22 14.43 -10.47
N ILE A 49 -16.44 13.86 -10.45
CA ILE A 49 -17.68 14.62 -10.26
C ILE A 49 -17.97 14.83 -8.77
N THR A 50 -17.83 13.77 -7.95
CA THR A 50 -18.17 13.83 -6.52
C THR A 50 -16.98 14.18 -5.62
N GLU A 51 -15.77 14.21 -6.19
CA GLU A 51 -14.50 14.43 -5.50
C GLU A 51 -14.25 13.41 -4.37
N GLU A 52 -14.84 12.23 -4.48
CA GLU A 52 -14.67 11.14 -3.52
C GLU A 52 -13.49 10.27 -3.91
N ILE A 53 -12.67 9.90 -2.92
CA ILE A 53 -11.64 8.88 -3.10
C ILE A 53 -12.35 7.54 -3.38
N THR A 54 -12.10 6.96 -4.53
CA THR A 54 -12.61 5.62 -4.88
C THR A 54 -11.70 4.54 -4.31
N GLU A 55 -10.40 4.79 -4.30
CA GLU A 55 -9.39 3.88 -3.76
C GLU A 55 -8.10 4.65 -3.48
N LEU A 56 -7.40 4.24 -2.44
CA LEU A 56 -6.04 4.65 -2.12
C LEU A 56 -5.25 3.38 -1.79
N SER A 57 -4.23 3.10 -2.60
CA SER A 57 -3.39 1.91 -2.46
C SER A 57 -1.91 2.31 -2.48
N PHE A 58 -1.06 1.45 -1.91
CA PHE A 58 0.38 1.66 -1.87
C PHE A 58 1.13 0.35 -1.85
N ARG A 59 2.39 0.41 -2.26
CA ARG A 59 3.38 -0.65 -2.12
C ARG A 59 4.58 -0.08 -1.38
N ALA A 60 4.86 -0.67 -0.22
CA ALA A 60 6.01 -0.30 0.60
C ALA A 60 7.13 -1.32 0.43
N ASP A 61 8.33 -0.83 0.21
CA ASP A 61 9.55 -1.61 0.17
C ASP A 61 10.08 -1.83 1.59
N LEU A 62 9.94 -3.06 2.08
CA LEU A 62 10.36 -3.42 3.44
C LEU A 62 11.88 -3.45 3.63
N ARG A 63 12.66 -3.25 2.56
CA ARG A 63 14.12 -3.10 2.61
C ARG A 63 14.54 -1.66 2.94
N GLU A 64 13.62 -0.70 2.85
CA GLU A 64 13.89 0.71 3.14
C GLU A 64 14.40 0.89 4.57
N PRO A 65 15.57 1.53 4.78
CA PRO A 65 16.08 1.79 6.11
C PRO A 65 15.06 2.57 6.96
N ASN A 66 14.74 2.04 8.14
CA ASN A 66 13.75 2.60 9.07
C ASN A 66 12.32 2.67 8.53
N LEU A 67 12.01 2.10 7.35
CA LEU A 67 10.67 2.03 6.78
C LEU A 67 9.97 3.40 6.73
N VAL A 68 10.70 4.45 6.33
CA VAL A 68 10.24 5.84 6.33
C VAL A 68 8.92 5.99 5.57
N PHE A 69 8.84 5.46 4.35
CA PHE A 69 7.64 5.50 3.51
C PHE A 69 6.45 4.84 4.21
N LEU A 70 6.62 3.60 4.67
CA LEU A 70 5.55 2.86 5.37
C LEU A 70 5.09 3.62 6.60
N ASN A 71 6.01 4.04 7.48
CA ASN A 71 5.66 4.75 8.71
C ASN A 71 4.88 6.05 8.43
N ARG A 72 5.25 6.81 7.39
CA ARG A 72 4.50 8.02 7.00
C ARG A 72 3.11 7.72 6.47
N ILE A 73 2.94 6.63 5.70
CA ILE A 73 1.61 6.18 5.26
C ILE A 73 0.75 5.73 6.46
N LEU A 74 1.33 5.03 7.44
CA LEU A 74 0.63 4.64 8.66
C LEU A 74 0.21 5.86 9.49
N GLU A 75 1.07 6.88 9.60
CA GLU A 75 0.74 8.16 10.24
C GLU A 75 -0.42 8.86 9.54
N LEU A 76 -0.38 8.94 8.20
CA LEU A 76 -1.45 9.50 7.37
C LEU A 76 -2.78 8.77 7.60
N ALA A 77 -2.75 7.44 7.60
CA ALA A 77 -3.94 6.63 7.82
C ALA A 77 -4.53 6.84 9.22
N ASN A 78 -3.70 6.82 10.28
CA ASN A 78 -4.14 7.08 11.66
C ASN A 78 -4.76 8.47 11.81
N LYS A 79 -4.12 9.50 11.25
CA LYS A 79 -4.59 10.90 11.32
C LYS A 79 -5.99 11.07 10.71
N ASN A 80 -6.31 10.29 9.69
CA ASN A 80 -7.56 10.36 8.96
C ASN A 80 -8.53 9.22 9.30
N GLU A 81 -8.30 8.51 10.40
CA GLU A 81 -9.13 7.39 10.87
C GLU A 81 -9.35 6.30 9.80
N MET A 82 -8.35 6.09 8.94
CA MET A 82 -8.37 5.07 7.89
C MET A 82 -7.92 3.70 8.41
N MET A 83 -8.43 2.64 7.78
CA MET A 83 -7.98 1.26 8.00
C MET A 83 -7.17 0.77 6.80
N LEU A 84 -6.30 -0.19 7.03
CA LEU A 84 -5.58 -0.88 5.96
C LEU A 84 -6.37 -2.11 5.52
N MET A 85 -6.26 -2.45 4.23
CA MET A 85 -6.88 -3.61 3.64
C MET A 85 -5.90 -4.29 2.68
N ASP A 86 -5.83 -5.62 2.72
CA ASP A 86 -5.08 -6.39 1.72
C ASP A 86 -5.91 -6.72 0.47
N ILE A 87 -5.26 -7.32 -0.53
CA ILE A 87 -5.93 -7.74 -1.78
C ILE A 87 -7.00 -8.84 -1.58
N LYS A 88 -7.10 -9.43 -0.38
CA LYS A 88 -8.11 -10.45 -0.03
C LYS A 88 -9.25 -9.85 0.80
N GLY A 89 -9.23 -8.55 1.08
CA GLY A 89 -10.23 -7.87 1.91
C GLY A 89 -10.01 -7.99 3.42
N ASN A 90 -8.85 -8.49 3.88
CA ASN A 90 -8.51 -8.51 5.30
C ASN A 90 -8.20 -7.09 5.77
N VAL A 91 -8.94 -6.62 6.78
CA VAL A 91 -8.83 -5.26 7.32
C VAL A 91 -8.07 -5.27 8.65
N PHE A 92 -7.12 -4.35 8.80
CA PHE A 92 -6.30 -4.23 10.00
C PHE A 92 -5.94 -2.76 10.28
N LYS A 93 -5.53 -2.49 11.52
CA LYS A 93 -5.17 -1.12 11.93
C LYS A 93 -3.87 -0.68 11.27
N PRO A 94 -3.70 0.62 10.98
CA PRO A 94 -2.45 1.18 10.46
C PRO A 94 -1.36 1.28 11.56
N GLU A 95 -0.97 0.14 12.12
CA GLU A 95 0.07 0.03 13.15
C GLU A 95 1.17 -0.90 12.64
N LEU A 96 2.45 -0.54 12.86
CA LEU A 96 3.58 -1.34 12.36
C LEU A 96 3.56 -2.78 12.89
N LYS A 97 3.10 -2.98 14.13
CA LYS A 97 2.92 -4.31 14.73
C LYS A 97 1.91 -5.15 13.94
N GLU A 98 0.77 -4.57 13.57
CA GLU A 98 -0.28 -5.25 12.81
C GLU A 98 0.19 -5.58 11.39
N VAL A 99 0.91 -4.64 10.74
CA VAL A 99 1.56 -4.88 9.44
C VAL A 99 2.55 -6.05 9.54
N GLY A 100 3.34 -6.11 10.61
CA GLY A 100 4.29 -7.20 10.86
C GLY A 100 3.64 -8.57 11.00
N GLU A 101 2.55 -8.68 11.76
CA GLU A 101 1.79 -9.94 11.86
C GLU A 101 1.12 -10.31 10.54
N PHE A 102 0.61 -9.31 9.82
CA PHE A 102 0.00 -9.50 8.52
C PHE A 102 1.00 -10.01 7.46
N ILE A 103 2.23 -9.50 7.44
CA ILE A 103 3.27 -9.98 6.50
C ILE A 103 3.54 -11.47 6.71
N LYS A 104 3.49 -11.99 7.94
CA LYS A 104 3.77 -13.41 8.24
C LYS A 104 2.77 -14.37 7.60
N ILE A 105 1.57 -13.92 7.27
CA ILE A 105 0.56 -14.74 6.58
C ILE A 105 0.61 -14.58 5.05
N SER A 106 1.49 -13.71 4.53
CA SER A 106 1.65 -13.47 3.10
C SER A 106 2.32 -14.63 2.37
N ASN A 107 2.07 -14.74 1.06
CA ASN A 107 2.77 -15.69 0.19
C ASN A 107 4.29 -15.43 0.16
N CYS A 108 4.71 -14.16 0.24
CA CYS A 108 6.14 -13.82 0.28
C CYS A 108 6.82 -14.41 1.52
N TYR A 109 6.20 -14.26 2.70
CA TYR A 109 6.75 -14.82 3.93
C TYR A 109 6.75 -16.36 3.91
N ARG A 110 5.65 -16.98 3.44
CA ARG A 110 5.59 -18.46 3.26
C ARG A 110 6.72 -18.98 2.37
N PHE A 111 7.01 -18.26 1.28
CA PHE A 111 8.11 -18.60 0.37
C PHE A 111 9.47 -18.44 1.04
N LEU A 112 9.72 -17.35 1.77
CA LEU A 112 10.99 -17.11 2.45
C LEU A 112 11.25 -18.15 3.55
N GLU A 113 10.24 -18.52 4.33
CA GLU A 113 10.38 -19.48 5.43
C GLU A 113 10.56 -20.93 4.94
N LYS A 114 9.77 -21.36 3.96
CA LYS A 114 9.74 -22.76 3.49
C LYS A 114 9.53 -22.82 1.97
N PRO A 115 10.53 -22.43 1.15
CA PRO A 115 10.36 -22.25 -0.29
C PRO A 115 9.91 -23.51 -1.01
N LYS A 116 10.49 -24.67 -0.67
CA LYS A 116 10.10 -25.95 -1.27
C LYS A 116 8.63 -26.28 -0.99
N LYS A 117 8.22 -26.20 0.28
CA LYS A 117 6.83 -26.46 0.67
C LYS A 117 5.87 -25.50 -0.02
N PHE A 118 6.21 -24.22 -0.12
CA PHE A 118 5.38 -23.24 -0.80
C PHE A 118 5.16 -23.59 -2.28
N ILE A 119 6.21 -24.03 -2.99
CA ILE A 119 6.08 -24.48 -4.38
C ILE A 119 5.24 -25.77 -4.48
N ASP A 120 5.46 -26.73 -3.59
CA ASP A 120 4.67 -27.97 -3.54
C ASP A 120 3.18 -27.67 -3.31
N ASP A 121 2.85 -26.79 -2.36
CA ASP A 121 1.49 -26.32 -2.07
C ASP A 121 0.87 -25.68 -3.33
N LEU A 122 1.57 -24.75 -4.00
CA LEU A 122 1.09 -24.10 -5.23
C LEU A 122 0.82 -25.07 -6.38
N LEU A 123 1.65 -26.10 -6.55
CA LEU A 123 1.45 -27.13 -7.57
C LEU A 123 0.22 -28.01 -7.26
N SER A 124 -0.04 -28.26 -5.97
CA SER A 124 -1.22 -29.02 -5.54
C SER A 124 -2.53 -28.24 -5.72
N GLU A 125 -2.51 -26.92 -5.50
CA GLU A 125 -3.68 -26.03 -5.67
C GLU A 125 -4.09 -25.87 -7.14
N ARG A 126 -3.16 -26.01 -8.09
CA ARG A 126 -3.43 -25.95 -9.54
C ARG A 126 -3.93 -27.26 -10.14
N GLY A 127 -3.90 -28.35 -9.38
CA GLY A 127 -4.32 -29.69 -9.81
C GLY A 127 -5.82 -29.99 -9.58
N GLN A 128 -6.62 -28.97 -9.23
CA GLN A 128 -8.07 -29.04 -9.07
C GLN A 128 -8.79 -28.33 -10.21
#